data_AF-A0AAJ5WBD5-F1
#
_entry.id   AF-A0AAJ5WBD5-F1
#
_cell.length_a   1.000
_cell.length_b   1.000
_cell.length_c   1.000
_cell.angle_alpha   90.00
_cell.angle_beta   90.00
_cell.angle_gamma   90.00
#
_symmetry.space_group_name_H-M   'P 1'
#
loop_
_entity.id
_entity.type
_entity.pdbx_description
1 polymer ?
#
loop_
_entity_poly.entity_id
_entity_poly.type
_entity_poly.pdbx_seq_one_letter_code
_entity_poly.pdbx_strand_id
1 'polypeptide(L)' 'MVIRFKNIYLKALATDNIKGKPRYHTDVVNKFKKTLKTLEFMPTTKSLWKLNSLGFEGLRGNRKGYFSVRVDFITG' A
#
# COMPACT_ATOMS: atom_id res chain seq x y z
N MET A 1 -2.59 8.12 8.70
CA MET A 1 -3.98 7.67 8.40
C MET A 1 -4.29 6.35 9.08
N VAL A 2 -5.57 6.03 9.36
CA VAL A 2 -5.97 4.71 9.89
C VAL A 2 -6.12 3.69 8.75
N ILE A 3 -5.43 2.56 8.83
CA ILE A 3 -5.50 1.50 7.81
C ILE A 3 -6.54 0.44 8.18
N ARG A 4 -7.43 0.15 7.23
CA ARG A 4 -8.39 -0.97 7.31
C ARG A 4 -8.27 -1.84 6.06
N PHE A 5 -8.26 -3.15 6.25
CA PHE A 5 -8.08 -4.11 5.17
C PHE A 5 -9.42 -4.73 4.77
N LYS A 6 -9.78 -4.57 3.48
CA LYS A 6 -10.86 -5.35 2.86
C LYS A 6 -10.41 -6.78 2.55
N ASN A 7 -9.12 -6.97 2.27
CA ASN A 7 -8.54 -8.26 1.92
C ASN A 7 -7.84 -8.88 3.14
N ILE A 8 -8.34 -10.03 3.59
CA ILE A 8 -7.83 -10.74 4.77
C ILE A 8 -6.38 -11.22 4.61
N TYR A 9 -5.98 -11.58 3.39
CA TYR A 9 -4.61 -12.01 3.10
C TYR A 9 -3.62 -10.84 3.18
N LEU A 10 -4.00 -9.66 2.67
CA LEU A 10 -3.19 -8.45 2.84
C LEU A 10 -3.08 -8.02 4.30
N LYS A 11 -4.14 -8.23 5.11
CA LYS A 11 -4.07 -8.04 6.56
C LYS A 11 -3.06 -9.00 7.20
N ALA A 12 -3.12 -10.29 6.86
CA ALA A 12 -2.20 -11.29 7.37
C ALA A 12 -0.74 -10.98 6.98
N LEU A 13 -0.50 -10.51 5.76
CA LEU A 13 0.79 -10.01 5.30
C LEU A 13 1.30 -8.82 6.13
N ALA A 14 0.41 -7.87 6.45
CA ALA A 14 0.78 -6.69 7.22
C ALA A 14 1.14 -7.01 8.68
N THR A 15 0.49 -8.01 9.27
CA THR A 15 0.66 -8.38 10.70
C THR A 15 1.52 -9.62 10.92
N ASP A 16 2.26 -10.10 9.92
CA ASP A 16 3.10 -11.31 10.02
C ASP A 16 2.37 -12.60 10.45
N ASN A 17 1.07 -12.69 10.17
CA ASN A 17 0.21 -13.81 10.56
C ASN A 17 -0.17 -14.71 9.37
N ILE A 18 0.74 -14.87 8.40
CA ILE A 18 0.48 -15.73 7.24
C ILE A 18 0.66 -17.19 7.63
N LYS A 19 -0.30 -18.03 7.26
CA LYS A 19 -0.15 -19.48 7.32
C LYS A 19 0.53 -19.96 6.03
N GLY A 20 1.73 -20.54 6.15
CA GLY A 20 2.48 -21.09 5.03
C GLY A 20 3.31 -20.06 4.26
N LYS A 21 3.82 -20.46 3.09
CA LYS A 21 4.71 -19.63 2.27
C LYS A 21 3.91 -18.46 1.65
N PRO A 22 4.38 -17.21 1.78
CA PRO A 22 3.71 -16.07 1.15
C PRO A 22 3.67 -16.22 -0.37
N ARG A 23 2.58 -15.76 -0.99
CA ARG A 23 2.43 -15.70 -2.47
C ARG A 23 3.43 -14.74 -3.12
N TYR A 24 3.85 -13.71 -2.41
CA TYR A 24 4.76 -12.68 -2.90
C TYR A 24 6.18 -12.91 -2.38
N HIS A 25 7.17 -12.53 -3.19
CA HIS A 25 8.56 -12.56 -2.76
C HIS A 25 8.76 -11.69 -1.52
N THR A 26 9.67 -12.09 -0.64
CA THR A 26 9.94 -11.41 0.64
C THR A 26 10.21 -9.92 0.45
N ASP A 27 10.92 -9.54 -0.61
CA ASP A 27 11.20 -8.12 -0.91
C ASP A 27 9.94 -7.31 -1.22
N VAL A 28 8.99 -7.89 -1.97
CA VAL A 28 7.70 -7.26 -2.26
C VAL A 28 6.87 -7.13 -0.99
N VAL A 29 6.90 -8.14 -0.11
CA VAL A 29 6.24 -8.07 1.20
C VAL A 29 6.85 -6.97 2.08
N ASN A 30 8.18 -6.84 2.08
CA ASN A 30 8.87 -5.79 2.82
C ASN A 30 8.53 -4.39 2.29
N LYS A 31 8.52 -4.21 0.97
CA LYS A 31 8.07 -2.96 0.33
C LYS A 31 6.61 -2.65 0.67
N PHE A 32 5.72 -3.64 0.64
CA PHE A 32 4.32 -3.48 1.03
C PHE A 32 4.18 -2.94 2.45
N LYS A 33 4.87 -3.53 3.42
CA LYS A 33 4.85 -3.05 4.82
C LYS A 33 5.41 -1.64 4.95
N LYS A 34 6.49 -1.30 4.23
CA LYS A 34 7.04 0.06 4.20
C LYS A 34 6.00 1.06 3.65
N THR A 35 5.31 0.71 2.57
CA THR A 35 4.21 1.53 2.03
C THR A 35 3.12 1.76 3.06
N LEU A 36 2.67 0.72 3.78
CA LEU A 36 1.67 0.86 4.84
C LEU A 36 2.14 1.83 5.95
N LYS A 37 3.37 1.68 6.43
CA LYS A 37 3.94 2.60 7.42
C LYS A 37 3.96 4.05 6.91
N THR A 38 4.38 4.27 5.67
CA THR A 38 4.34 5.61 5.06
C THR A 38 2.91 6.18 5.07
N LEU A 39 1.91 5.38 4.68
CA LEU A 39 0.50 5.81 4.70
C LEU A 39 0.00 6.13 6.12
N GLU A 40 0.43 5.37 7.13
CA GLU A 40 0.11 5.62 8.54
C GLU A 40 0.65 6.96 9.03
N PHE A 41 1.88 7.32 8.66
CA PHE A 41 2.50 8.60 9.05
C PHE A 41 1.95 9.82 8.30
N MET A 42 1.30 9.61 7.15
CA MET A 42 0.78 10.76 6.39
C MET A 42 -0.46 11.36 7.06
N PRO A 43 -0.53 12.71 7.18
CA PRO A 43 -1.64 13.39 7.82
C PRO A 43 -2.87 13.49 6.90
N THR A 44 -2.66 13.61 5.58
CA THR A 44 -3.75 13.79 4.59
C THR A 44 -3.40 13.17 3.24
N THR A 45 -4.41 12.92 2.41
CA THR A 45 -4.21 12.44 1.02
C THR A 45 -3.52 13.48 0.15
N LYS A 46 -3.66 14.77 0.46
CA LYS A 46 -2.92 15.86 -0.20
C LYS A 46 -1.41 15.73 0.00
N SER A 47 -0.97 15.22 1.17
CA SER A 47 0.44 14.96 1.44
C SER A 47 1.00 13.81 0.58
N LEU A 48 0.17 12.80 0.25
CA LEU A 48 0.58 11.67 -0.59
C LEU A 48 0.89 12.08 -2.03
N TRP A 49 0.18 13.07 -2.58
CA TRP A 49 0.47 13.61 -3.91
C TRP A 49 1.86 14.25 -4.03
N LYS A 50 2.46 14.65 -2.91
CA LYS A 50 3.84 15.20 -2.89
C LYS A 50 4.91 14.10 -2.84
N LEU A 51 4.54 12.84 -2.62
CA LEU A 51 5.45 11.71 -2.55
C LEU A 51 5.50 10.96 -3.89
N ASN A 52 6.45 11.33 -4.74
CA ASN A 52 6.63 10.73 -6.06
C ASN A 52 6.91 9.21 -6.00
N SER A 53 7.51 8.72 -4.91
CA SER A 53 7.87 7.30 -4.73
C SER A 53 6.66 6.37 -4.57
N LEU A 54 5.46 6.90 -4.29
CA LEU A 54 4.27 6.09 -4.09
C LEU A 54 3.45 5.88 -5.37
N GLY A 55 3.75 6.60 -6.46
CA GLY A 55 2.90 6.60 -7.65
C GLY A 55 1.43 6.83 -7.30
N PHE A 56 1.17 7.81 -6.41
CA PHE A 56 -0.15 8.05 -5.87
C PHE A 56 -1.07 8.61 -6.96
N GLU A 57 -2.16 7.90 -7.24
CA GLU A 57 -3.05 8.22 -8.36
C GLU A 57 -4.52 8.09 -7.93
N GLY A 58 -5.37 8.97 -8.42
CA GLY A 58 -6.83 8.89 -8.26
C GLY A 58 -7.43 7.97 -9.31
N LEU A 59 -8.23 6.99 -8.88
CA LEU A 59 -8.85 6.03 -9.78
C LEU A 59 -10.08 6.62 -10.49
N ARG A 60 -10.35 6.12 -11.70
CA ARG A 60 -11.43 6.59 -12.58
C ARG A 60 -12.52 5.52 -12.78
N GLY A 61 -13.62 5.88 -13.45
CA GLY A 61 -14.74 4.97 -13.75
C GLY A 61 -15.42 4.44 -12.49
N ASN A 62 -15.67 3.14 -12.43
CA ASN A 62 -16.34 2.46 -11.31
C ASN A 62 -15.55 2.51 -9.98
N ARG A 63 -14.30 3.00 -10.01
CA ARG A 63 -13.47 3.21 -8.82
C ARG A 63 -13.25 4.70 -8.53
N LYS A 64 -14.06 5.59 -9.10
CA LYS A 64 -14.03 7.02 -8.77
C LYS A 64 -14.20 7.20 -7.26
N GLY A 65 -13.36 8.05 -6.66
CA GLY A 65 -13.30 8.26 -5.21
C GLY A 65 -12.33 7.34 -4.46
N TYR A 66 -11.75 6.35 -5.14
CA TYR A 66 -10.63 5.55 -4.62
C TYR A 66 -9.29 6.05 -5.17
N PHE A 67 -8.22 5.69 -4.48
CA PHE A 67 -6.85 6.00 -4.84
C PHE A 67 -6.02 4.72 -4.92
N SER A 68 -4.92 4.74 -5.68
CA SER A 68 -3.92 3.69 -5.72
C SER A 68 -2.56 4.21 -5.30
N VAL A 69 -1.77 3.32 -4.71
CA VAL A 69 -0.32 3.47 -4.50
C VAL A 69 0.39 2.25 -5.11
N ARG A 70 1.62 2.44 -5.53
CA ARG A 70 2.49 1.39 -6.05
C ARG A 70 3.38 0.88 -4.91
N VAL A 71 3.33 -0.43 -4.68
CA VAL A 71 4.14 -1.11 -3.65
C VAL A 71 5.56 -1.35 -4.13
N ASP A 72 5.71 -1.74 -5.40
CA ASP A 72 7.00 -1.95 -6.03
C ASP A 72 7.17 -0.97 -7.19
N PHE A 73 7.46 0.28 -6.84
CA PHE A 73 7.70 1.33 -7.82
C PHE A 73 9.20 1.54 -7.98
N ILE A 74 9.73 1.13 -9.13
CA ILE A 74 11.07 1.49 -9.56
C ILE A 74 10.94 2.85 -10.23
N THR A 75 11.39 3.91 -9.55
CA THR A 75 11.69 5.18 -10.22
C THR A 75 13.03 5.01 -10.91
N GLY A 76 13.03 5.04 -12.24
CA GLY A 76 14.27 5.12 -13.04
C GLY A 76 15.00 6.43 -12.84
#